data_AF-A0A521ZX81-F1
#
_entry.id   AF-A0A521ZX81-F1
#
_cell.length_a   1.000
_cell.length_b   1.000
_cell.length_c   1.000
_cell.angle_alpha   90.00
_cell.angle_beta   90.00
_cell.angle_gamma   90.00
#
_symmetry.space_group_name_H-M   'P 1'
#
loop_
_entity.id
_entity.type
_entity.pdbx_description
1 polymer ?
#
loop_
_entity_poly.entity_id
_entity_poly.type
_entity_poly.pdbx_seq_one_letter_code
_entity_poly.pdbx_strand_id
1 'polypeptide(L)'
;MFGDPLDQWTRRHPFPNWSGVAFGANRFVIVGELGAIQTSSDGTNWTTQTSGTANTLADVVFANNRFVAVGNGGTILTSINGSDWSAAASGTANALAGVISANGIYVAVGASGTVLASGNGVNWTNQPGISSSLALKSVAFGNGLFAAITGAGEIIESADGVNWTSQPSQGGTPYRLAFLNNQFVIVDYGMKFSADGTNWSAANYVYPILQAVTYAGGYYVGVGTGGTIQYSANGTSWTAATANNSSYDLAAVAYGNGTFVSVGLHGLIRTSTDHLTWPIRNQTLTYLATLYGVKYINNEFVAVGDFGVGPGGVGEYCPILFSGPPGGQWYKRASGSFNTFWDVAYGNGWYVIATASAGLRVSTNGVDWSSIGSGLSSQLASVNYLNNLFVVTSWAGGISTSSDGVTWTSRNSGNTRNLWGASYGNGMYVAVGQQFSGTIGSYVNSPNGINWTNHTLSANLRNIAFGAGTFVTVGDSGFIGTSTVGYGTWTARSSGTSGTIYGICFGDGYFVAVGTGGYLATSPDGATWSVRNSGTTETLERVAYGNGSFVATGTGGTIIQSASTFPALLAKKVGGGMEVDLLGGFDRSYVLQSASNLTSSAWSAVTTLSSGQRQFTDPDGNSNYKFYRLTLP
;
A
#
# COMPACT_ATOMS: atom_id res chain seq x y z
N MET A 1 -28.95 -7.93 20.22
CA MET A 1 -29.23 -7.38 18.87
C MET A 1 -27.92 -7.49 18.11
N PHE A 2 -27.79 -8.52 17.28
CA PHE A 2 -26.53 -8.82 16.58
C PHE A 2 -26.52 -8.00 15.28
N GLY A 3 -25.47 -7.22 15.05
CA GLY A 3 -25.35 -6.37 13.86
C GLY A 3 -25.26 -7.20 12.57
N ASP A 4 -25.79 -6.65 11.49
CA ASP A 4 -25.83 -7.23 10.14
C ASP A 4 -24.40 -7.52 9.62
N PRO A 5 -24.17 -8.51 8.74
CA PRO A 5 -22.88 -8.68 8.04
C PRO A 5 -22.36 -7.41 7.32
N LEU A 6 -23.23 -6.48 6.92
CA LEU A 6 -22.88 -5.15 6.42
C LEU A 6 -22.66 -4.09 7.50
N ASP A 7 -22.86 -4.42 8.77
CA ASP A 7 -22.38 -3.62 9.90
C ASP A 7 -21.01 -4.14 10.39
N GLN A 8 -20.46 -5.16 9.73
CA GLN A 8 -19.13 -5.74 10.00
C GLN A 8 -18.16 -5.44 8.87
N TRP A 9 -17.67 -4.20 8.86
CA TRP A 9 -16.59 -3.77 7.97
C TRP A 9 -15.25 -3.88 8.67
N THR A 10 -14.27 -4.49 7.98
CA THR A 10 -12.91 -4.59 8.50
C THR A 10 -11.99 -3.61 7.76
N ARG A 11 -11.15 -2.89 8.52
CA ARG A 11 -10.12 -2.01 7.96
C ARG A 11 -8.99 -2.86 7.35
N ARG A 12 -8.63 -2.58 6.09
CA ARG A 12 -7.71 -3.40 5.27
C ARG A 12 -6.48 -2.61 4.77
N HIS A 13 -5.94 -1.68 5.57
CA HIS A 13 -4.75 -0.87 5.25
C HIS A 13 -3.66 -1.66 4.49
N PRO A 14 -3.27 -1.29 3.25
CA PRO A 14 -2.37 -2.14 2.47
C PRO A 14 -0.88 -1.75 2.46
N PHE A 15 -0.46 -0.53 2.82
CA PHE A 15 0.96 -0.14 2.63
C PHE A 15 1.59 0.58 3.83
N PRO A 16 2.46 -0.10 4.60
CA PRO A 16 3.28 0.53 5.64
C PRO A 16 4.47 1.31 5.02
N ASN A 17 5.02 2.29 5.74
CA ASN A 17 6.41 2.70 5.49
C ASN A 17 7.34 1.56 5.92
N TRP A 18 8.31 1.19 5.07
CA TRP A 18 9.28 0.13 5.36
C TRP A 18 10.49 0.69 6.09
N SER A 19 10.90 0.02 7.16
CA SER A 19 11.98 0.50 8.05
C SER A 19 13.21 -0.41 8.04
N GLY A 20 13.03 -1.72 7.80
CA GLY A 20 14.12 -2.70 7.82
C GLY A 20 13.99 -3.80 6.77
N VAL A 21 15.12 -4.40 6.41
CA VAL A 21 15.22 -5.54 5.48
C VAL A 21 16.27 -6.54 5.94
N ALA A 22 15.94 -7.83 5.86
CA ALA A 22 16.85 -8.94 6.11
C ALA A 22 16.72 -10.01 5.02
N PHE A 23 17.78 -10.81 4.84
CA PHE A 23 17.77 -11.99 3.98
C PHE A 23 18.27 -13.21 4.75
N GLY A 24 17.54 -14.31 4.63
CA GLY A 24 17.79 -15.53 5.41
C GLY A 24 16.84 -16.66 5.04
N ALA A 25 17.19 -17.90 5.35
CA ALA A 25 16.36 -19.06 5.01
C ALA A 25 15.89 -19.05 3.53
N ASN A 26 16.76 -18.56 2.63
CA ASN A 26 16.49 -18.39 1.20
C ASN A 26 15.31 -17.45 0.86
N ARG A 27 15.11 -16.40 1.67
CA ARG A 27 13.98 -15.48 1.57
C ARG A 27 14.34 -14.09 2.11
N PHE A 28 13.84 -13.06 1.46
CA PHE A 28 13.82 -11.69 1.93
C PHE A 28 12.68 -11.48 2.92
N VAL A 29 12.93 -10.68 3.94
CA VAL A 29 11.94 -10.17 4.89
C VAL A 29 12.07 -8.65 4.94
N ILE A 30 10.96 -7.94 4.77
CA ILE A 30 10.87 -6.50 5.05
C ILE A 30 9.85 -6.24 6.15
N VAL A 31 10.13 -5.23 6.97
CA VAL A 31 9.30 -4.85 8.12
C VAL A 31 9.06 -3.34 8.15
N GLY A 32 7.92 -2.93 8.72
CA GLY A 32 7.55 -1.51 8.70
C GLY A 32 6.43 -1.13 9.66
N GLU A 33 5.80 0.00 9.35
CA GLU A 33 4.67 0.56 10.10
C GLU A 33 3.50 -0.42 10.26
N LEU A 34 2.68 -0.19 11.30
CA LEU A 34 1.48 -0.97 11.58
C LEU A 34 1.75 -2.49 11.71
N GLY A 35 2.95 -2.85 12.15
CA GLY A 35 3.37 -4.25 12.30
C GLY A 35 3.51 -4.99 10.99
N ALA A 36 3.64 -4.30 9.86
CA ALA A 36 3.60 -4.96 8.57
C ALA A 36 4.89 -5.73 8.28
N ILE A 37 4.71 -6.92 7.68
CA ILE A 37 5.78 -7.82 7.26
C ILE A 37 5.47 -8.34 5.86
N GLN A 38 6.46 -8.33 4.98
CA GLN A 38 6.40 -9.00 3.69
C GLN A 38 7.62 -9.88 3.46
N THR A 39 7.42 -10.94 2.68
CA THR A 39 8.52 -11.82 2.27
C THR A 39 8.56 -12.14 0.80
N SER A 40 9.75 -12.49 0.30
CA SER A 40 9.97 -12.87 -1.09
C SER A 40 11.11 -13.87 -1.21
N SER A 41 11.01 -14.87 -2.09
CA SER A 41 12.14 -15.77 -2.40
C SER A 41 13.07 -15.22 -3.48
N ASP A 42 12.60 -14.29 -4.30
CA ASP A 42 13.30 -13.80 -5.49
C ASP A 42 13.58 -12.29 -5.46
N GLY A 43 13.07 -11.58 -4.45
CA GLY A 43 13.20 -10.13 -4.30
C GLY A 43 12.25 -9.32 -5.20
N THR A 44 11.43 -10.01 -6.00
CA THR A 44 10.52 -9.42 -7.00
C THR A 44 9.04 -9.67 -6.66
N ASN A 45 8.69 -10.86 -6.17
CA ASN A 45 7.33 -11.24 -5.79
C ASN A 45 7.22 -11.27 -4.27
N TRP A 46 6.43 -10.34 -3.71
CA TRP A 46 6.30 -10.16 -2.27
C TRP A 46 4.94 -10.63 -1.75
N THR A 47 4.96 -11.36 -0.64
CA THR A 47 3.77 -11.92 0.03
C THR A 47 3.68 -11.35 1.43
N THR A 48 2.54 -10.72 1.75
CA THR A 48 2.23 -10.20 3.10
C THR A 48 2.13 -11.33 4.12
N GLN A 49 2.72 -11.13 5.30
CA GLN A 49 2.69 -12.06 6.42
C GLN A 49 1.97 -11.43 7.62
N THR A 50 1.35 -12.27 8.45
CA THR A 50 0.72 -11.82 9.69
C THR A 50 1.76 -11.71 10.80
N SER A 51 1.91 -10.52 11.38
CA SER A 51 2.85 -10.24 12.48
C SER A 51 2.24 -10.42 13.87
N GLY A 52 0.91 -10.33 13.98
CA GLY A 52 0.19 -10.37 15.27
C GLY A 52 0.26 -9.07 16.08
N THR A 53 0.77 -7.97 15.51
CA THR A 53 0.87 -6.66 16.18
C THR A 53 0.56 -5.51 15.23
N ALA A 54 0.16 -4.36 15.78
CA ALA A 54 0.01 -3.11 15.05
C ALA A 54 1.14 -2.10 15.34
N ASN A 55 2.13 -2.48 16.16
CA ASN A 55 3.27 -1.60 16.45
C ASN A 55 4.23 -1.53 15.26
N THR A 56 4.72 -0.34 14.92
CA THR A 56 5.76 -0.15 13.90
C THR A 56 7.01 -0.97 14.22
N LEU A 57 7.49 -1.73 13.24
CA LEU A 57 8.73 -2.48 13.29
C LEU A 57 9.85 -1.64 12.66
N ALA A 58 10.88 -1.33 13.44
CA ALA A 58 11.94 -0.40 13.09
C ALA A 58 13.12 -1.07 12.35
N ASP A 59 13.43 -2.33 12.68
CA ASP A 59 14.58 -3.04 12.12
C ASP A 59 14.39 -4.56 12.16
N VAL A 60 15.11 -5.29 11.32
CA VAL A 60 15.08 -6.76 11.25
C VAL A 60 16.45 -7.34 10.88
N VAL A 61 16.83 -8.42 11.55
CA VAL A 61 18.06 -9.19 11.26
C VAL A 61 17.74 -10.66 11.06
N PHE A 62 18.51 -11.34 10.21
CA PHE A 62 18.57 -12.81 10.17
C PHE A 62 19.93 -13.28 10.64
N ALA A 63 19.95 -14.06 11.72
CA ALA A 63 21.15 -14.69 12.25
C ALA A 63 20.75 -15.95 13.01
N ASN A 64 21.69 -16.87 13.28
CA ASN A 64 21.45 -18.12 14.03
C ASN A 64 20.15 -18.85 13.61
N ASN A 65 19.90 -18.92 12.29
CA ASN A 65 18.71 -19.51 11.66
C ASN A 65 17.36 -18.91 12.11
N ARG A 66 17.33 -17.63 12.44
CA ARG A 66 16.13 -16.94 12.90
C ARG A 66 16.12 -15.47 12.48
N PHE A 67 14.98 -15.02 11.97
CA PHE A 67 14.64 -13.62 11.85
C PHE A 67 14.23 -13.06 13.20
N VAL A 68 14.73 -11.87 13.52
CA VAL A 68 14.36 -11.08 14.69
C VAL A 68 14.03 -9.67 14.21
N ALA A 69 12.77 -9.24 14.39
CA ALA A 69 12.31 -7.89 14.11
C ALA A 69 12.03 -7.15 15.43
N VAL A 70 12.41 -5.89 15.51
CA VAL A 70 12.23 -5.04 16.70
C VAL A 70 11.49 -3.77 16.37
N GLY A 71 10.80 -3.14 17.34
CA GLY A 71 10.03 -1.94 17.08
C GLY A 71 9.45 -1.21 18.28
N ASN A 72 8.43 -0.39 18.02
CA ASN A 72 7.77 0.46 19.01
C ASN A 72 7.15 -0.35 20.15
N GLY A 73 7.05 0.27 21.34
CA GLY A 73 6.44 -0.36 22.50
C GLY A 73 7.21 -1.58 23.03
N GLY A 74 8.52 -1.67 22.76
CA GLY A 74 9.34 -2.83 23.10
C GLY A 74 9.01 -4.08 22.31
N THR A 75 8.42 -3.95 21.12
CA THR A 75 8.00 -5.09 20.30
C THR A 75 9.21 -5.87 19.81
N ILE A 76 9.20 -7.20 20.01
CA ILE A 76 10.14 -8.14 19.38
C ILE A 76 9.33 -9.27 18.77
N LEU A 77 9.56 -9.55 17.48
CA LEU A 77 8.97 -10.67 16.75
C LEU A 77 10.09 -11.58 16.23
N THR A 78 9.83 -12.88 16.21
CA THR A 78 10.78 -13.86 15.66
C THR A 78 10.13 -14.82 14.68
N SER A 79 10.92 -15.30 13.72
CA SER A 79 10.50 -16.31 12.75
C SER A 79 11.69 -17.16 12.29
N ILE A 80 11.48 -18.45 12.03
CA ILE A 80 12.53 -19.32 11.44
C ILE A 80 12.46 -19.37 9.92
N ASN A 81 11.32 -19.03 9.32
CA ASN A 81 11.03 -19.19 7.89
C ASN A 81 10.57 -17.88 7.22
N GLY A 82 10.46 -16.80 7.98
CA GLY A 82 10.01 -15.48 7.53
C GLY A 82 8.50 -15.37 7.30
N SER A 83 7.74 -16.47 7.35
CA SER A 83 6.28 -16.45 7.15
C SER A 83 5.50 -16.58 8.46
N ASP A 84 5.99 -17.41 9.39
CA ASP A 84 5.33 -17.64 10.68
C ASP A 84 6.04 -16.84 11.75
N TRP A 85 5.36 -15.83 12.30
CA TRP A 85 5.92 -14.91 13.28
C TRP A 85 5.34 -15.13 14.67
N SER A 86 6.18 -15.01 15.69
CA SER A 86 5.80 -15.12 17.09
C SER A 86 6.44 -14.02 17.91
N ALA A 87 5.66 -13.41 18.81
CA ALA A 87 6.16 -12.38 19.71
C ALA A 87 7.10 -12.96 20.78
N ALA A 88 8.15 -12.22 21.10
CA ALA A 88 9.08 -12.50 22.20
C ALA A 88 8.96 -11.40 23.26
N ALA A 89 8.97 -11.77 24.54
CA ALA A 89 8.88 -10.80 25.62
C ALA A 89 10.21 -10.04 25.75
N SER A 90 10.16 -8.71 25.59
CA SER A 90 11.33 -7.83 25.72
C SER A 90 11.59 -7.37 27.16
N GLY A 91 10.57 -7.38 28.02
CA GLY A 91 10.64 -6.89 29.39
C GLY A 91 10.65 -5.36 29.51
N THR A 92 10.37 -4.62 28.44
CA THR A 92 10.33 -3.15 28.42
C THR A 92 9.23 -2.63 27.49
N ALA A 93 8.74 -1.42 27.74
CA ALA A 93 7.83 -0.71 26.85
C ALA A 93 8.55 0.32 25.95
N ASN A 94 9.86 0.50 26.12
CA ASN A 94 10.65 1.45 25.35
C ASN A 94 10.74 1.02 23.88
N ALA A 95 10.64 1.97 22.94
CA ALA A 95 10.79 1.68 21.53
C ALA A 95 12.21 1.17 21.20
N LEU A 96 12.31 0.10 20.43
CA LEU A 96 13.56 -0.46 19.94
C LEU A 96 13.81 0.04 18.51
N ALA A 97 15.02 0.54 18.25
CA ALA A 97 15.39 1.27 17.05
C ALA A 97 16.33 0.49 16.11
N GLY A 98 17.06 -0.50 16.63
CA GLY A 98 17.97 -1.31 15.82
C GLY A 98 18.27 -2.65 16.46
N VAL A 99 18.60 -3.64 15.64
CA VAL A 99 18.96 -4.99 16.09
C VAL A 99 20.09 -5.57 15.25
N ILE A 100 21.08 -6.17 15.90
CA ILE A 100 22.17 -6.90 15.23
C ILE A 100 22.41 -8.24 15.90
N SER A 101 23.17 -9.10 15.23
CA SER A 101 23.72 -10.31 15.83
C SER A 101 25.22 -10.41 15.55
N ALA A 102 25.98 -10.68 16.60
CA ALA A 102 27.41 -10.97 16.54
C ALA A 102 27.81 -11.83 17.74
N ASN A 103 28.94 -12.53 17.65
CA ASN A 103 29.45 -13.42 18.71
C ASN A 103 28.41 -14.41 19.26
N GLY A 104 27.48 -14.87 18.41
CA GLY A 104 26.45 -15.84 18.81
C GLY A 104 25.29 -15.28 19.63
N ILE A 105 25.22 -13.96 19.82
CA ILE A 105 24.11 -13.28 20.51
C ILE A 105 23.41 -12.27 19.59
N TYR A 106 22.21 -11.87 19.97
CA TYR A 106 21.49 -10.73 19.43
C TYR A 106 21.57 -9.58 20.42
N VAL A 107 21.69 -8.37 19.88
CA VAL A 107 21.66 -7.11 20.65
C VAL A 107 20.63 -6.20 20.00
N ALA A 108 19.67 -5.71 20.78
CA ALA A 108 18.69 -4.72 20.36
C ALA A 108 18.89 -3.43 21.17
N VAL A 109 18.83 -2.28 20.51
CA VAL A 109 19.05 -0.97 21.13
C VAL A 109 17.85 -0.05 20.90
N GLY A 110 17.59 0.89 21.81
CA GLY A 110 16.38 1.71 21.73
C GLY A 110 16.36 2.98 22.58
N ALA A 111 15.14 3.48 22.77
CA ALA A 111 14.85 4.69 23.53
C ALA A 111 15.33 4.60 24.98
N SER A 112 15.64 5.75 25.58
CA SER A 112 16.07 5.86 26.98
C SER A 112 17.25 4.94 27.33
N GLY A 113 18.25 4.85 26.43
CA GLY A 113 19.44 4.02 26.62
C GLY A 113 19.19 2.51 26.66
N THR A 114 18.01 2.04 26.24
CA THR A 114 17.64 0.61 26.35
C THR A 114 18.58 -0.24 25.51
N VAL A 115 19.19 -1.26 26.14
CA VAL A 115 19.96 -2.32 25.46
C VAL A 115 19.47 -3.67 25.95
N LEU A 116 19.02 -4.51 25.02
CA LEU A 116 18.59 -5.88 25.30
C LEU A 116 19.56 -6.85 24.62
N ALA A 117 19.87 -7.95 25.29
CA ALA A 117 20.67 -9.04 24.71
C ALA A 117 19.91 -10.37 24.78
N SER A 118 20.18 -11.26 23.82
CA SER A 118 19.61 -12.60 23.77
C SER A 118 20.55 -13.59 23.08
N GLY A 119 20.74 -14.78 23.63
CA GLY A 119 21.48 -15.86 22.94
C GLY A 119 20.66 -16.60 21.88
N ASN A 120 19.32 -16.49 21.90
CA ASN A 120 18.43 -17.28 21.04
C ASN A 120 17.35 -16.46 20.30
N GLY A 121 17.34 -15.14 20.51
CA GLY A 121 16.37 -14.22 19.91
C GLY A 121 14.98 -14.27 20.53
N VAL A 122 14.73 -15.16 21.49
CA VAL A 122 13.41 -15.36 22.14
C VAL A 122 13.42 -14.89 23.58
N ASN A 123 14.48 -15.20 24.33
CA ASN A 123 14.62 -14.82 25.74
C ASN A 123 15.55 -13.61 25.81
N TRP A 124 14.99 -12.46 26.17
CA TRP A 124 15.72 -11.20 26.20
C TRP A 124 15.97 -10.76 27.64
N THR A 125 17.14 -10.17 27.87
CA THR A 125 17.51 -9.59 29.15
C THR A 125 17.93 -8.14 28.93
N ASN A 126 17.38 -7.24 29.74
CA ASN A 126 17.76 -5.83 29.74
C ASN A 126 19.13 -5.67 30.41
N GLN A 127 20.05 -4.99 29.73
CA GLN A 127 21.43 -4.87 30.18
C GLN A 127 21.61 -3.66 31.10
N PRO A 128 22.06 -3.86 32.35
CA PRO A 128 22.29 -2.77 33.30
C PRO A 128 23.55 -1.99 32.94
N GLY A 129 23.61 -0.71 33.35
CA GLY A 129 24.84 0.08 33.30
C GLY A 129 24.88 1.24 32.30
N ILE A 130 23.80 1.48 31.56
CA ILE A 130 23.69 2.64 30.66
C ILE A 130 22.81 3.71 31.31
N SER A 131 23.44 4.69 31.95
CA SER A 131 22.76 5.80 32.63
C SER A 131 22.35 6.95 31.70
N SER A 132 22.42 6.74 30.38
CA SER A 132 22.03 7.75 29.40
C SER A 132 20.52 7.75 29.21
N SER A 133 19.87 8.89 29.47
CA SER A 133 18.44 9.09 29.13
C SER A 133 18.21 9.25 27.62
N LEU A 134 19.28 9.24 26.82
CA LEU A 134 19.24 9.49 25.39
C LEU A 134 18.91 8.23 24.59
N ALA A 135 18.20 8.41 23.48
CA ALA A 135 17.85 7.30 22.59
C ALA A 135 19.07 6.84 21.78
N LEU A 136 19.29 5.52 21.77
CA LEU A 136 20.27 4.86 20.89
C LEU A 136 19.66 4.73 19.49
N LYS A 137 20.43 5.10 18.45
CA LYS A 137 19.96 5.18 17.07
C LYS A 137 20.47 4.07 16.16
N SER A 138 21.66 3.54 16.45
CA SER A 138 22.34 2.57 15.59
C SER A 138 23.32 1.77 16.43
N VAL A 139 23.51 0.51 16.06
CA VAL A 139 24.49 -0.40 16.66
C VAL A 139 25.26 -1.11 15.54
N ALA A 140 26.55 -1.32 15.73
CA ALA A 140 27.43 -2.03 14.80
C ALA A 140 28.36 -2.96 15.58
N PHE A 141 28.91 -3.96 14.90
CA PHE A 141 29.90 -4.86 15.46
C PHE A 141 31.11 -4.98 14.52
N GLY A 142 32.31 -4.96 15.11
CA GLY A 142 33.55 -5.15 14.39
C GLY A 142 34.76 -5.17 15.30
N ASN A 143 35.86 -5.80 14.86
CA ASN A 143 37.06 -5.99 15.67
C ASN A 143 36.80 -6.58 17.07
N GLY A 144 35.77 -7.41 17.21
CA GLY A 144 35.38 -8.00 18.49
C GLY A 144 34.59 -7.09 19.42
N LEU A 145 34.20 -5.90 18.97
CA LEU A 145 33.53 -4.88 19.77
C LEU A 145 32.14 -4.54 19.19
N PHE A 146 31.15 -4.48 20.05
CA PHE A 146 29.87 -3.83 19.81
C PHE A 146 30.01 -2.34 20.11
N ALA A 147 29.53 -1.49 19.21
CA ALA A 147 29.43 -0.05 19.43
C ALA A 147 28.02 0.41 19.10
N ALA A 148 27.44 1.29 19.91
CA ALA A 148 26.16 1.93 19.64
C ALA A 148 26.24 3.44 19.92
N ILE A 149 25.45 4.21 19.18
CA ILE A 149 25.49 5.68 19.19
C ILE A 149 24.15 6.26 19.65
N THR A 150 24.21 7.33 20.45
CA THR A 150 23.05 8.14 20.81
C THR A 150 22.84 9.29 19.82
N GLY A 151 21.63 9.89 19.83
CA GLY A 151 21.34 11.09 19.03
C GLY A 151 22.20 12.33 19.34
N ALA A 152 22.95 12.34 20.45
CA ALA A 152 23.83 13.43 20.87
C ALA A 152 25.34 13.10 20.73
N GLY A 153 25.70 12.04 20.00
CA GLY A 153 27.10 11.71 19.75
C GLY A 153 27.81 10.94 20.87
N GLU A 154 27.08 10.53 21.92
CA GLU A 154 27.61 9.60 22.92
C GLU A 154 27.73 8.20 22.30
N ILE A 155 28.84 7.53 22.58
CA ILE A 155 29.14 6.18 22.09
C ILE A 155 29.19 5.26 23.30
N ILE A 156 28.49 4.14 23.21
CA ILE A 156 28.56 3.07 24.19
C ILE A 156 29.13 1.83 23.53
N GLU A 157 29.92 1.06 24.27
CA GLU A 157 30.67 -0.06 23.71
C GLU A 157 30.65 -1.27 24.61
N SER A 158 30.79 -2.45 24.01
CA SER A 158 30.82 -3.71 24.73
C SER A 158 31.58 -4.77 23.93
N ALA A 159 32.45 -5.56 24.56
CA ALA A 159 33.09 -6.71 23.90
C ALA A 159 32.17 -7.94 23.82
N ASP A 160 31.21 -8.04 24.73
CA ASP A 160 30.35 -9.22 24.92
C ASP A 160 28.86 -8.95 24.68
N GLY A 161 28.49 -7.71 24.38
CA GLY A 161 27.11 -7.25 24.19
C GLY A 161 26.27 -7.20 25.48
N VAL A 162 26.87 -7.45 26.63
CA VAL A 162 26.23 -7.54 27.96
C VAL A 162 26.74 -6.42 28.86
N ASN A 163 28.06 -6.24 28.93
CA ASN A 163 28.71 -5.24 29.75
C ASN A 163 29.06 -4.03 28.89
N TRP A 164 28.38 -2.90 29.13
CA TRP A 164 28.51 -1.69 28.32
C TRP A 164 29.24 -0.57 29.07
N THR A 165 30.13 0.12 28.37
CA THR A 165 30.86 1.30 28.87
C THR A 165 30.63 2.49 27.95
N SER A 166 30.42 3.68 28.52
CA SER A 166 30.26 4.92 27.76
C SER A 166 31.61 5.58 27.48
N GLN A 167 31.77 6.09 26.26
CA GLN A 167 32.90 6.89 25.81
C GLN A 167 32.50 8.38 25.75
N PRO A 168 33.48 9.31 25.88
CA PRO A 168 33.22 10.74 25.73
C PRO A 168 32.49 11.05 24.42
N SER A 169 31.48 11.91 24.48
CA SER A 169 30.73 12.33 23.29
C SER A 169 31.70 12.91 22.27
N GLN A 170 31.57 12.42 21.04
CA GLN A 170 32.33 12.94 19.92
C GLN A 170 31.74 14.25 19.38
N GLY A 171 30.68 14.78 20.01
CA GLY A 171 29.92 15.92 19.53
C GLY A 171 29.15 15.62 18.24
N GLY A 172 28.25 16.54 17.85
CA GLY A 172 27.44 16.43 16.63
C GLY A 172 26.14 15.63 16.81
N THR A 173 25.46 15.40 15.69
CA THR A 173 24.17 14.68 15.62
C THR A 173 24.32 13.46 14.70
N PRO A 174 24.83 12.33 15.22
CA PRO A 174 25.13 11.18 14.37
C PRO A 174 23.84 10.53 13.86
N TYR A 175 23.87 10.11 12.59
CA TYR A 175 22.76 9.48 11.90
C TYR A 175 22.90 7.96 11.84
N ARG A 176 24.12 7.47 11.57
CA ARG A 176 24.44 6.04 11.42
C ARG A 176 25.82 5.71 11.95
N LEU A 177 25.95 4.49 12.44
CA LEU A 177 27.20 3.83 12.78
C LEU A 177 27.29 2.55 11.96
N ALA A 178 28.42 2.34 11.29
CA ALA A 178 28.71 1.14 10.53
C ALA A 178 30.13 0.65 10.83
N PHE A 179 30.40 -0.63 10.59
CA PHE A 179 31.75 -1.18 10.61
C PHE A 179 32.15 -1.60 9.19
N LEU A 180 33.19 -0.97 8.65
CA LEU A 180 33.62 -1.08 7.25
C LEU A 180 35.15 -1.10 7.19
N ASN A 181 35.73 -2.06 6.45
CA ASN A 181 37.17 -2.22 6.26
C ASN A 181 37.99 -2.10 7.55
N ASN A 182 37.62 -2.93 8.53
CA ASN A 182 38.31 -3.00 9.82
C ASN A 182 38.25 -1.71 10.66
N GLN A 183 37.28 -0.82 10.39
CA GLN A 183 37.05 0.42 11.13
C GLN A 183 35.56 0.66 11.40
N PHE A 184 35.26 1.20 12.57
CA PHE A 184 33.99 1.85 12.84
C PHE A 184 33.94 3.21 12.15
N VAL A 185 32.76 3.53 11.61
CA VAL A 185 32.50 4.75 10.87
C VAL A 185 31.20 5.36 11.37
N ILE A 186 31.30 6.55 11.95
CA ILE A 186 30.15 7.38 12.32
C ILE A 186 29.92 8.38 11.21
N VAL A 187 28.67 8.50 10.77
CA VAL A 187 28.22 9.53 9.83
C VAL A 187 27.41 10.57 10.60
N ASP A 188 27.87 11.83 10.58
CA ASP A 188 27.24 13.01 11.19
C ASP A 188 27.25 14.21 10.21
N TYR A 189 27.57 15.44 10.66
CA TYR A 189 27.86 16.56 9.74
C TYR A 189 29.19 16.38 8.97
N GLY A 190 29.96 15.32 9.28
CA GLY A 190 31.07 14.76 8.54
C GLY A 190 31.14 13.25 8.77
N MET A 191 32.35 12.71 8.95
CA MET A 191 32.55 11.31 9.35
C MET A 191 33.73 11.18 10.30
N LYS A 192 33.59 10.26 11.23
CA LYS A 192 34.61 9.89 12.22
C LYS A 192 34.93 8.41 12.09
N PHE A 193 36.19 8.08 12.25
CA PHE A 193 36.72 6.73 12.07
C PHE A 193 37.41 6.27 13.33
N SER A 194 37.20 5.01 13.69
CA SER A 194 37.93 4.37 14.76
C SER A 194 38.22 2.92 14.43
N ALA A 195 39.47 2.49 14.57
CA ALA A 195 39.80 1.07 14.41
C ALA A 195 39.40 0.26 15.65
N ASP A 196 39.39 0.87 16.83
CA ASP A 196 39.24 0.19 18.12
C ASP A 196 37.96 0.60 18.88
N GLY A 197 37.14 1.48 18.29
CA GLY A 197 35.93 2.04 18.90
C GLY A 197 36.21 3.19 19.89
N THR A 198 37.44 3.32 20.38
CA THR A 198 37.77 4.28 21.46
C THR A 198 38.47 5.53 20.93
N ASN A 199 39.39 5.36 19.98
CA ASN A 199 40.16 6.44 19.37
C ASN A 199 39.51 6.86 18.06
N TRP A 200 38.84 8.02 18.07
CA TRP A 200 38.16 8.57 16.91
C TRP A 200 38.99 9.66 16.25
N SER A 201 39.15 9.56 14.95
CA SER A 201 39.72 10.61 14.11
C SER A 201 38.68 11.17 13.17
N ALA A 202 38.61 12.49 13.07
CA ALA A 202 37.82 13.16 12.05
C ALA A 202 38.59 13.14 10.72
N ALA A 203 37.90 12.89 9.61
CA ALA A 203 38.50 13.06 8.30
C ALA A 203 38.72 14.54 7.97
N ASN A 204 39.77 14.84 7.20
CA ASN A 204 40.00 16.18 6.65
C ASN A 204 39.08 16.41 5.45
N TYR A 205 38.10 17.31 5.60
CA TYR A 205 37.06 17.57 4.60
C TYR A 205 37.34 18.79 3.73
N VAL A 206 37.00 18.65 2.43
CA VAL A 206 36.46 19.75 1.63
C VAL A 206 34.93 19.63 1.74
N TYR A 207 34.26 20.68 2.23
CA TYR A 207 32.79 20.85 2.26
C TYR A 207 32.14 20.15 1.04
N PRO A 208 31.11 19.27 1.17
CA PRO A 208 29.93 19.26 2.09
C PRO A 208 29.65 17.94 2.91
N ILE A 209 28.50 17.88 3.61
CA ILE A 209 28.03 16.82 4.55
C ILE A 209 27.83 15.47 3.83
N LEU A 210 28.28 14.35 4.44
CA LEU A 210 28.03 12.99 3.95
C LEU A 210 26.86 12.33 4.70
N GLN A 211 25.95 11.67 3.98
CA GLN A 211 24.77 10.98 4.54
C GLN A 211 24.93 9.46 4.60
N ALA A 212 25.74 8.88 3.70
CA ALA A 212 26.02 7.44 3.69
C ALA A 212 27.43 7.14 3.20
N VAL A 213 27.94 5.99 3.63
CA VAL A 213 29.25 5.47 3.25
C VAL A 213 29.14 3.97 2.96
N THR A 214 29.90 3.51 1.97
CA THR A 214 30.20 2.10 1.74
C THR A 214 31.70 1.91 1.57
N TYR A 215 32.20 0.70 1.84
CA TYR A 215 33.56 0.31 1.48
C TYR A 215 33.52 -0.82 0.48
N ALA A 216 34.11 -0.59 -0.70
CA ALA A 216 34.20 -1.60 -1.74
C ALA A 216 35.28 -1.26 -2.78
N GLY A 217 35.72 -2.26 -3.54
CA GLY A 217 36.74 -2.06 -4.59
C GLY A 217 38.06 -1.48 -4.08
N GLY A 218 38.35 -1.57 -2.77
CA GLY A 218 39.53 -0.98 -2.14
C GLY A 218 39.34 0.46 -1.63
N TYR A 219 38.15 1.04 -1.77
CA TYR A 219 37.88 2.44 -1.43
C TYR A 219 36.65 2.57 -0.53
N TYR A 220 36.72 3.51 0.41
CA TYR A 220 35.53 4.12 1.02
C TYR A 220 34.92 5.06 -0.01
N VAL A 221 33.60 4.98 -0.19
CA VAL A 221 32.84 5.89 -1.03
C VAL A 221 31.72 6.49 -0.18
N GLY A 222 31.73 7.81 -0.06
CA GLY A 222 30.80 8.60 0.73
C GLY A 222 29.94 9.45 -0.19
N VAL A 223 28.65 9.55 0.14
CA VAL A 223 27.69 10.35 -0.62
C VAL A 223 26.89 11.26 0.31
N GLY A 224 26.49 12.46 -0.15
CA GLY A 224 25.80 13.41 0.72
C GLY A 224 25.27 14.68 0.07
N THR A 225 25.25 15.77 0.84
CA THR A 225 24.53 17.01 0.49
C THR A 225 25.11 17.70 -0.74
N GLY A 226 24.25 18.40 -1.49
CA GLY A 226 24.63 19.04 -2.75
C GLY A 226 25.13 18.07 -3.83
N GLY A 227 24.73 16.80 -3.75
CA GLY A 227 25.14 15.74 -4.69
C GLY A 227 26.58 15.28 -4.50
N THR A 228 27.14 15.50 -3.31
CA THR A 228 28.53 15.17 -2.99
C THR A 228 28.81 13.70 -3.14
N ILE A 229 29.90 13.39 -3.82
CA ILE A 229 30.48 12.06 -3.88
C ILE A 229 31.97 12.20 -3.63
N GLN A 230 32.46 11.52 -2.60
CA GLN A 230 33.88 11.48 -2.25
C GLN A 230 34.32 10.03 -2.12
N TYR A 231 35.62 9.82 -2.30
CA TYR A 231 36.24 8.52 -2.08
C TYR A 231 37.54 8.66 -1.30
N SER A 232 37.92 7.58 -0.63
CA SER A 232 39.15 7.50 0.16
C SER A 232 39.71 6.07 0.11
N ALA A 233 41.01 5.92 -0.05
CA ALA A 233 41.65 4.60 0.08
C ALA A 233 41.86 4.18 1.54
N ASN A 234 41.93 5.14 2.46
CA ASN A 234 42.35 4.94 3.86
C ASN A 234 41.31 5.37 4.90
N GLY A 235 40.18 5.93 4.46
CA GLY A 235 39.10 6.43 5.32
C GLY A 235 39.38 7.79 5.95
N THR A 236 40.62 8.28 5.97
CA THR A 236 40.97 9.54 6.67
C THR A 236 41.24 10.71 5.72
N SER A 237 41.66 10.42 4.48
CA SER A 237 41.93 11.41 3.43
C SER A 237 40.96 11.23 2.28
N TRP A 238 40.08 12.20 2.08
CA TRP A 238 38.99 12.11 1.11
C TRP A 238 39.25 13.00 -0.10
N THR A 239 38.99 12.44 -1.28
CA THR A 239 39.07 13.14 -2.57
C THR A 239 37.68 13.20 -3.18
N ALA A 240 37.30 14.36 -3.71
CA ALA A 240 36.05 14.48 -4.45
C ALA A 240 36.13 13.67 -5.75
N ALA A 241 35.10 12.85 -6.01
CA ALA A 241 34.93 12.27 -7.34
C ALA A 241 34.64 13.39 -8.36
N THR A 242 35.09 13.23 -9.60
CA THR A 242 34.98 14.27 -10.62
C THR A 242 33.50 14.59 -10.89
N ALA A 243 33.05 15.78 -10.46
CA ALA A 243 31.64 16.11 -10.34
C ALA A 243 30.98 16.37 -11.70
N ASN A 244 29.86 15.67 -11.96
CA ASN A 244 28.77 16.20 -12.77
C ASN A 244 27.73 16.79 -11.81
N ASN A 245 27.56 18.11 -11.90
CA ASN A 245 26.85 18.97 -10.96
C ASN A 245 25.34 18.64 -10.90
N SER A 246 24.87 18.07 -9.79
CA SER A 246 23.46 18.21 -9.40
C SER A 246 23.42 18.80 -8.00
N SER A 247 22.63 19.85 -7.78
CA SER A 247 22.44 20.50 -6.47
C SER A 247 21.61 19.67 -5.48
N TYR A 248 21.42 18.37 -5.71
CA TYR A 248 20.50 17.51 -4.98
C TYR A 248 21.24 16.47 -4.12
N ASP A 249 20.85 16.35 -2.86
CA ASP A 249 21.49 15.47 -1.88
C ASP A 249 21.38 13.99 -2.24
N LEU A 250 22.42 13.23 -1.89
CA LEU A 250 22.47 11.76 -1.95
C LEU A 250 22.35 11.19 -0.54
N ALA A 251 21.55 10.14 -0.37
CA ALA A 251 21.17 9.58 0.93
C ALA A 251 21.71 8.16 1.19
N ALA A 252 21.94 7.34 0.16
CA ALA A 252 22.50 6.01 0.33
C ALA A 252 23.44 5.61 -0.80
N VAL A 253 24.36 4.68 -0.51
CA VAL A 253 25.29 4.11 -1.47
C VAL A 253 25.50 2.62 -1.20
N ALA A 254 25.57 1.82 -2.25
CA ALA A 254 25.85 0.39 -2.22
C ALA A 254 26.86 0.01 -3.31
N TYR A 255 27.45 -1.17 -3.17
CA TYR A 255 28.35 -1.75 -4.16
C TYR A 255 28.00 -3.20 -4.47
N GLY A 256 28.22 -3.59 -5.71
CA GLY A 256 27.87 -4.89 -6.23
C GLY A 256 28.38 -5.13 -7.64
N ASN A 257 28.94 -6.33 -7.89
CA ASN A 257 29.46 -6.74 -9.20
C ASN A 257 30.37 -5.69 -9.88
N GLY A 258 31.33 -5.13 -9.15
CA GLY A 258 32.21 -4.11 -9.74
C GLY A 258 31.61 -2.72 -9.89
N THR A 259 30.36 -2.50 -9.47
CA THR A 259 29.64 -1.23 -9.65
C THR A 259 29.23 -0.63 -8.31
N PHE A 260 29.48 0.66 -8.10
CA PHE A 260 28.86 1.47 -7.07
C PHE A 260 27.55 2.06 -7.57
N VAL A 261 26.58 2.19 -6.66
CA VAL A 261 25.29 2.83 -6.90
C VAL A 261 24.97 3.73 -5.74
N SER A 262 24.65 4.99 -6.03
CA SER A 262 24.14 5.94 -5.03
C SER A 262 22.76 6.44 -5.39
N VAL A 263 21.98 6.75 -4.35
CA VAL A 263 20.58 7.18 -4.48
C VAL A 263 20.30 8.41 -3.61
N GLY A 264 19.37 9.28 -4.00
CA GLY A 264 19.14 10.56 -3.33
C GLY A 264 17.81 11.26 -3.60
N LEU A 265 17.78 12.57 -3.32
CA LEU A 265 16.64 13.46 -3.58
C LEU A 265 16.22 13.41 -5.04
N HIS A 266 14.93 13.64 -5.30
CA HIS A 266 14.36 13.62 -6.64
C HIS A 266 14.62 12.32 -7.41
N GLY A 267 14.62 11.19 -6.70
CA GLY A 267 14.81 9.87 -7.29
C GLY A 267 16.16 9.70 -7.97
N LEU A 268 17.15 10.53 -7.63
CA LEU A 268 18.45 10.56 -8.25
C LEU A 268 19.15 9.22 -8.01
N ILE A 269 19.51 8.51 -9.08
CA ILE A 269 20.37 7.32 -9.04
C ILE A 269 21.63 7.58 -9.87
N ARG A 270 22.80 7.33 -9.29
CA ARG A 270 24.09 7.41 -9.97
C ARG A 270 24.84 6.09 -9.85
N THR A 271 25.61 5.76 -10.87
CA THR A 271 26.41 4.53 -10.90
C THR A 271 27.86 4.83 -11.26
N SER A 272 28.81 4.10 -10.69
CA SER A 272 30.23 4.20 -11.03
C SER A 272 30.87 2.82 -11.03
N THR A 273 31.72 2.52 -12.02
CA THR A 273 32.51 1.27 -12.04
C THR A 273 33.95 1.50 -11.57
N ASP A 274 34.34 2.76 -11.43
CA ASP A 274 35.71 3.20 -11.24
C ASP A 274 35.87 4.13 -10.04
N HIS A 275 34.85 4.29 -9.19
CA HIS A 275 34.71 5.25 -8.07
C HIS A 275 34.92 6.74 -8.40
N LEU A 276 35.52 7.07 -9.54
CA LEU A 276 35.90 8.41 -9.98
C LEU A 276 34.80 9.09 -10.78
N THR A 277 34.09 8.34 -11.63
CA THR A 277 33.11 8.89 -12.58
C THR A 277 31.69 8.37 -12.28
N TRP A 278 30.76 9.31 -12.15
CA TRP A 278 29.37 9.04 -11.72
C TRP A 278 28.35 9.68 -12.67
N PRO A 279 28.18 9.13 -13.90
CA PRO A 279 27.20 9.65 -14.84
C PRO A 279 25.76 9.50 -14.30
N ILE A 280 24.93 10.51 -14.58
CA ILE A 280 23.47 10.37 -14.46
C ILE A 280 23.01 9.53 -15.65
N ARG A 281 22.35 8.40 -15.40
CA ARG A 281 21.85 7.49 -16.44
C ARG A 281 20.34 7.65 -16.59
N ASN A 282 19.90 8.13 -17.77
CA ASN A 282 18.53 8.10 -18.31
C ASN A 282 17.39 8.08 -17.28
N GLN A 283 17.29 9.11 -16.43
CA GLN A 283 16.16 9.32 -15.54
C GLN A 283 15.40 10.56 -15.97
N THR A 284 14.08 10.46 -16.13
CA THR A 284 13.21 11.64 -16.24
C THR A 284 12.99 12.16 -14.82
N LEU A 285 13.81 13.12 -14.39
CA LEU A 285 13.84 13.69 -13.02
C LEU A 285 12.64 14.63 -12.70
N THR A 286 11.47 14.39 -13.29
CA THR A 286 10.30 15.25 -13.04
C THR A 286 9.62 14.84 -11.73
N TYR A 287 10.01 15.54 -10.66
CA TYR A 287 9.39 15.53 -9.33
C TYR A 287 9.24 14.15 -8.64
N LEU A 288 10.36 13.43 -8.50
CA LEU A 288 10.41 12.23 -7.65
C LEU A 288 10.67 12.61 -6.16
N ALA A 289 10.40 11.69 -5.23
CA ALA A 289 10.81 11.81 -3.82
C ALA A 289 12.23 11.32 -3.57
N THR A 290 12.69 11.47 -2.33
CA THR A 290 13.97 10.97 -1.82
C THR A 290 14.03 9.44 -1.81
N LEU A 291 15.08 8.87 -2.40
CA LEU A 291 15.48 7.47 -2.17
C LEU A 291 16.40 7.41 -0.94
N TYR A 292 16.03 6.65 0.10
CA TYR A 292 16.75 6.55 1.37
C TYR A 292 17.69 5.35 1.48
N GLY A 293 17.50 4.32 0.66
CA GLY A 293 18.23 3.07 0.81
C GLY A 293 18.53 2.43 -0.53
N VAL A 294 19.69 1.77 -0.62
CA VAL A 294 20.05 0.92 -1.75
C VAL A 294 20.91 -0.26 -1.26
N LYS A 295 20.70 -1.45 -1.84
CA LYS A 295 21.48 -2.67 -1.58
C LYS A 295 21.70 -3.45 -2.88
N TYR A 296 22.76 -4.25 -2.93
CA TYR A 296 23.05 -5.16 -4.04
C TYR A 296 22.85 -6.62 -3.60
N ILE A 297 21.93 -7.33 -4.26
CA ILE A 297 21.53 -8.71 -3.91
C ILE A 297 21.08 -9.44 -5.19
N ASN A 298 21.36 -10.75 -5.32
CA ASN A 298 20.95 -11.59 -6.46
C ASN A 298 21.32 -11.02 -7.86
N ASN A 299 22.51 -10.43 -7.97
CA ASN A 299 22.98 -9.83 -9.22
C ASN A 299 22.21 -8.58 -9.69
N GLU A 300 21.43 -7.96 -8.79
CA GLU A 300 20.73 -6.70 -9.01
C GLU A 300 20.94 -5.72 -7.86
N PHE A 301 20.82 -4.42 -8.14
CA PHE A 301 20.67 -3.41 -7.10
C PHE A 301 19.20 -3.12 -6.85
N VAL A 302 18.83 -2.91 -5.59
CA VAL A 302 17.48 -2.58 -5.14
C VAL A 302 17.54 -1.28 -4.34
N ALA A 303 16.79 -0.26 -4.75
CA ALA A 303 16.71 1.05 -4.09
C ALA A 303 15.29 1.37 -3.61
N VAL A 304 15.16 2.00 -2.43
CA VAL A 304 13.91 2.30 -1.72
C VAL A 304 13.82 3.77 -1.30
N GLY A 305 12.62 4.37 -1.33
CA GLY A 305 12.40 5.79 -1.01
C GLY A 305 10.95 6.20 -0.69
N ASP A 306 10.77 7.48 -0.31
CA ASP A 306 9.48 8.11 0.05
C ASP A 306 8.58 8.42 -1.16
N PHE A 307 7.39 8.97 -0.87
CA PHE A 307 6.33 9.44 -1.76
C PHE A 307 6.75 10.62 -2.67
N GLY A 308 6.76 10.41 -3.99
CA GLY A 308 7.07 11.48 -4.95
C GLY A 308 5.83 12.28 -5.31
N VAL A 309 5.92 13.61 -5.30
CA VAL A 309 4.83 14.48 -5.77
C VAL A 309 4.99 14.67 -7.27
N GLY A 310 4.16 14.07 -8.12
CA GLY A 310 4.17 14.41 -9.55
C GLY A 310 4.00 15.94 -9.77
N PRO A 311 4.44 16.49 -10.92
CA PRO A 311 4.23 17.91 -11.23
C PRO A 311 2.72 18.25 -11.14
N GLY A 312 2.31 19.01 -10.13
CA GLY A 312 0.91 19.39 -9.91
C GLY A 312 0.38 19.32 -8.46
N GLY A 313 1.14 18.78 -7.50
CA GLY A 313 0.88 19.02 -6.07
C GLY A 313 -0.31 18.28 -5.43
N VAL A 314 -0.94 17.33 -6.10
CA VAL A 314 -2.01 16.50 -5.51
C VAL A 314 -1.87 15.02 -5.89
N GLY A 315 -1.46 14.19 -4.93
CA GLY A 315 -1.99 12.82 -4.77
C GLY A 315 -1.28 11.62 -5.43
N GLU A 316 0.05 11.51 -5.39
CA GLU A 316 0.73 10.20 -5.56
C GLU A 316 1.51 9.86 -4.28
N TYR A 317 1.02 8.89 -3.50
CA TYR A 317 1.68 8.37 -2.31
C TYR A 317 2.03 6.89 -2.54
N CYS A 318 3.12 6.61 -3.25
CA CYS A 318 3.66 5.26 -3.40
C CYS A 318 5.09 5.19 -2.84
N PRO A 319 5.48 4.14 -2.09
CA PRO A 319 6.90 3.89 -1.83
C PRO A 319 7.61 3.68 -3.17
N ILE A 320 8.80 4.26 -3.37
CA ILE A 320 9.51 4.15 -4.65
C ILE A 320 10.50 2.98 -4.57
N LEU A 321 10.32 1.97 -5.44
CA LEU A 321 11.27 0.86 -5.61
C LEU A 321 11.89 0.93 -7.01
N PHE A 322 13.22 0.85 -7.09
CA PHE A 322 13.94 0.68 -8.35
C PHE A 322 14.82 -0.57 -8.29
N SER A 323 14.94 -1.31 -9.39
CA SER A 323 16.01 -2.30 -9.54
C SER A 323 16.64 -2.27 -10.92
N GLY A 324 17.89 -2.68 -11.00
CA GLY A 324 18.65 -2.74 -12.23
C GLY A 324 19.92 -3.57 -12.10
N PRO A 325 20.42 -4.17 -13.19
CA PRO A 325 21.66 -4.90 -13.18
C PRO A 325 22.87 -3.94 -13.12
N PRO A 326 24.03 -4.42 -12.62
CA PRO A 326 25.29 -3.66 -12.60
C PRO A 326 25.64 -3.06 -13.96
N GLY A 327 25.73 -1.72 -14.04
CA GLY A 327 26.05 -0.99 -15.28
C GLY A 327 24.93 -0.88 -16.33
N GLY A 328 23.75 -1.45 -16.07
CA GLY A 328 22.60 -1.48 -16.98
C GLY A 328 21.56 -0.37 -16.77
N GLN A 329 20.43 -0.48 -17.48
CA GLN A 329 19.28 0.42 -17.31
C GLN A 329 18.55 0.11 -16.00
N TRP A 330 18.09 1.15 -15.32
CA TRP A 330 17.33 1.07 -14.08
C TRP A 330 15.84 1.14 -14.36
N TYR A 331 15.08 0.25 -13.74
CA TYR A 331 13.63 0.18 -13.92
C TYR A 331 12.94 0.56 -12.61
N LYS A 332 11.99 1.50 -12.66
CA LYS A 332 11.02 1.70 -11.57
C LYS A 332 10.25 0.39 -11.45
N ARG A 333 10.39 -0.30 -10.33
CA ARG A 333 9.69 -1.55 -10.05
C ARG A 333 8.35 -1.23 -9.43
N ALA A 334 7.38 -2.10 -9.67
CA ALA A 334 6.08 -2.00 -9.03
C ALA A 334 6.25 -2.28 -7.53
N SER A 335 6.46 -1.23 -6.74
CA SER A 335 6.21 -1.20 -5.31
C SER A 335 4.74 -0.97 -4.97
N GLY A 336 3.85 -1.02 -5.98
CA GLY A 336 2.51 -0.47 -5.91
C GLY A 336 2.57 1.05 -5.70
N SER A 337 2.66 1.87 -6.74
CA SER A 337 1.52 2.28 -7.58
C SER A 337 1.98 3.10 -8.79
N PHE A 338 1.03 3.32 -9.70
CA PHE A 338 1.15 3.88 -11.04
C PHE A 338 0.78 5.38 -11.05
N ASN A 339 1.14 6.11 -12.12
CA ASN A 339 0.72 7.50 -12.36
C ASN A 339 -0.78 7.70 -12.04
N THR A 340 -1.25 8.91 -11.69
CA THR A 340 -2.70 9.19 -11.53
C THR A 340 -3.47 8.84 -12.81
N PHE A 341 -3.99 7.63 -12.77
CA PHE A 341 -4.94 7.03 -13.69
C PHE A 341 -6.30 7.23 -13.04
N TRP A 342 -7.14 8.04 -13.66
CA TRP A 342 -8.43 8.44 -13.05
C TRP A 342 -9.39 7.26 -12.99
N ASP A 343 -9.27 6.36 -13.96
CA ASP A 343 -10.13 5.21 -14.11
C ASP A 343 -9.51 4.21 -15.11
N VAL A 344 -9.98 2.95 -15.07
CA VAL A 344 -9.53 1.87 -15.95
C VAL A 344 -10.70 0.98 -16.37
N ALA A 345 -10.78 0.67 -17.66
CA ALA A 345 -11.73 -0.27 -18.21
C ALA A 345 -11.02 -1.41 -18.94
N TYR A 346 -11.61 -2.60 -18.88
CA TYR A 346 -11.23 -3.74 -19.70
C TYR A 346 -12.41 -4.16 -20.56
N GLY A 347 -12.17 -4.34 -21.86
CA GLY A 347 -13.20 -4.71 -22.82
C GLY A 347 -12.61 -5.05 -24.19
N ASN A 348 -13.24 -5.95 -24.93
CA ASN A 348 -12.82 -6.33 -26.28
C ASN A 348 -11.32 -6.69 -26.43
N GLY A 349 -10.71 -7.28 -25.38
CA GLY A 349 -9.29 -7.66 -25.38
C GLY A 349 -8.29 -6.55 -25.05
N TRP A 350 -8.76 -5.35 -24.68
CA TRP A 350 -7.92 -4.20 -24.34
C TRP A 350 -8.17 -3.70 -22.92
N TYR A 351 -7.08 -3.39 -22.23
CA TYR A 351 -7.07 -2.48 -21.09
C TYR A 351 -6.99 -1.05 -21.62
N VAL A 352 -7.81 -0.16 -21.08
CA VAL A 352 -7.81 1.27 -21.39
C VAL A 352 -7.79 2.05 -20.09
N ILE A 353 -6.88 3.02 -20.01
CA ILE A 353 -6.68 3.86 -18.84
C ILE A 353 -6.83 5.33 -19.21
N ALA A 354 -7.61 6.07 -18.42
CA ALA A 354 -7.79 7.51 -18.52
C ALA A 354 -6.70 8.28 -17.74
N THR A 355 -6.04 9.26 -18.39
CA THR A 355 -4.97 10.07 -17.77
C THR A 355 -5.37 11.53 -17.55
N ALA A 356 -4.64 12.22 -16.67
CA ALA A 356 -4.89 13.64 -16.35
C ALA A 356 -4.70 14.62 -17.50
N SER A 357 -3.93 14.24 -18.53
CA SER A 357 -3.56 15.11 -19.66
C SER A 357 -4.46 14.95 -20.88
N ALA A 358 -5.73 14.58 -20.70
CA ALA A 358 -6.67 14.23 -21.78
C ALA A 358 -6.24 13.01 -22.63
N GLY A 359 -5.18 12.29 -22.23
CA GLY A 359 -4.63 11.14 -22.94
C GLY A 359 -5.18 9.81 -22.44
N LEU A 360 -5.03 8.77 -23.27
CA LEU A 360 -5.31 7.39 -22.87
C LEU A 360 -4.03 6.56 -22.91
N ARG A 361 -4.03 5.47 -22.14
CA ARG A 361 -3.06 4.37 -22.27
C ARG A 361 -3.82 3.10 -22.60
N VAL A 362 -3.27 2.30 -23.51
CA VAL A 362 -3.87 1.02 -23.88
C VAL A 362 -2.86 -0.11 -23.88
N SER A 363 -3.35 -1.30 -23.56
CA SER A 363 -2.55 -2.53 -23.54
C SER A 363 -3.42 -3.75 -23.81
N THR A 364 -2.88 -4.76 -24.48
CA THR A 364 -3.55 -6.07 -24.65
C THR A 364 -3.15 -7.07 -23.57
N ASN A 365 -2.01 -6.85 -22.91
CA ASN A 365 -1.42 -7.78 -21.94
C ASN A 365 -1.26 -7.18 -20.53
N GLY A 366 -1.62 -5.91 -20.34
CA GLY A 366 -1.49 -5.19 -19.08
C GLY A 366 -0.05 -4.81 -18.70
N VAL A 367 0.93 -5.14 -19.55
CA VAL A 367 2.37 -4.95 -19.29
C VAL A 367 2.95 -3.93 -20.27
N ASP A 368 2.67 -4.08 -21.56
CA ASP A 368 3.14 -3.20 -22.61
C ASP A 368 2.06 -2.17 -22.93
N TRP A 369 2.37 -0.89 -22.69
CA TRP A 369 1.40 0.20 -22.82
C TRP A 369 1.79 1.16 -23.93
N SER A 370 0.83 1.48 -24.79
CA SER A 370 0.96 2.53 -25.80
C SER A 370 0.12 3.76 -25.42
N SER A 371 0.61 4.94 -25.79
CA SER A 371 -0.13 6.19 -25.60
C SER A 371 -0.99 6.47 -26.82
N ILE A 372 -2.27 6.75 -26.60
CA ILE A 372 -3.20 7.14 -27.65
C ILE A 372 -3.97 8.40 -27.23
N GLY A 373 -4.49 9.12 -28.21
CA GLY A 373 -5.36 10.27 -27.97
C GLY A 373 -6.79 9.82 -27.67
N SER A 374 -7.43 10.44 -26.67
CA SER A 374 -8.87 10.29 -26.44
C SER A 374 -9.72 11.04 -27.47
N GLY A 375 -9.13 11.93 -28.26
CA GLY A 375 -9.85 12.89 -29.10
C GLY A 375 -10.46 14.07 -28.32
N LEU A 376 -10.25 14.15 -27.01
CA LEU A 376 -10.67 15.26 -26.14
C LEU A 376 -9.47 16.14 -25.76
N SER A 377 -9.75 17.40 -25.45
CA SER A 377 -8.73 18.40 -25.05
C SER A 377 -8.73 18.71 -23.55
N SER A 378 -9.69 18.18 -22.80
CA SER A 378 -9.88 18.42 -21.37
C SER A 378 -9.55 17.18 -20.54
N GLN A 379 -9.20 17.38 -19.27
CA GLN A 379 -8.83 16.31 -18.34
C GLN A 379 -9.89 15.21 -18.28
N LEU A 380 -9.46 13.95 -18.48
CA LEU A 380 -10.35 12.79 -18.40
C LEU A 380 -10.73 12.51 -16.94
N ALA A 381 -11.94 12.01 -16.74
CA ALA A 381 -12.49 11.74 -15.41
C ALA A 381 -12.91 10.27 -15.23
N SER A 382 -13.37 9.61 -16.29
CA SER A 382 -13.69 8.18 -16.25
C SER A 382 -13.45 7.49 -17.60
N VAL A 383 -13.28 6.17 -17.57
CA VAL A 383 -13.30 5.30 -18.75
C VAL A 383 -14.06 4.04 -18.39
N ASN A 384 -15.11 3.75 -19.16
CA ASN A 384 -16.03 2.65 -18.87
C ASN A 384 -16.19 1.78 -20.11
N TYR A 385 -16.21 0.45 -19.95
CA TYR A 385 -16.62 -0.46 -21.01
C TYR A 385 -18.08 -0.86 -20.78
N LEU A 386 -18.97 -0.30 -21.61
CA LEU A 386 -20.40 -0.34 -21.44
C LEU A 386 -21.04 -0.87 -22.72
N ASN A 387 -21.76 -2.00 -22.64
CA ASN A 387 -22.47 -2.59 -23.79
C ASN A 387 -21.63 -2.66 -25.08
N ASN A 388 -20.45 -3.28 -24.97
CA ASN A 388 -19.47 -3.43 -26.05
C ASN A 388 -18.89 -2.12 -26.61
N LEU A 389 -18.99 -1.02 -25.86
CA LEU A 389 -18.47 0.29 -26.24
C LEU A 389 -17.65 0.88 -25.09
N PHE A 390 -16.44 1.33 -25.37
CA PHE A 390 -15.72 2.19 -24.45
C PHE A 390 -16.28 3.61 -24.49
N VAL A 391 -16.52 4.18 -23.31
CA VAL A 391 -16.99 5.54 -23.11
C VAL A 391 -16.06 6.24 -22.12
N VAL A 392 -15.42 7.32 -22.60
CA VAL A 392 -14.61 8.22 -21.79
C VAL A 392 -15.40 9.47 -21.50
N THR A 393 -15.38 9.91 -20.24
CA THR A 393 -15.90 11.22 -19.84
C THR A 393 -14.76 12.12 -19.41
N SER A 394 -14.92 13.42 -19.62
CA SER A 394 -13.92 14.41 -19.23
C SER A 394 -14.55 15.68 -18.66
N TRP A 395 -13.67 16.59 -18.27
CA TRP A 395 -14.04 17.95 -17.90
C TRP A 395 -14.64 18.69 -19.09
N ALA A 396 -15.32 19.81 -18.83
CA ALA A 396 -15.95 20.61 -19.88
C ALA A 396 -16.94 19.82 -20.77
N GLY A 397 -17.55 18.77 -20.22
CA GLY A 397 -18.57 17.95 -20.87
C GLY A 397 -18.07 17.00 -21.95
N GLY A 398 -16.77 16.78 -22.06
CA GLY A 398 -16.24 15.93 -23.13
C GLY A 398 -16.68 14.48 -22.98
N ILE A 399 -17.06 13.89 -24.12
CA ILE A 399 -17.34 12.46 -24.27
C ILE A 399 -16.55 11.96 -25.47
N SER A 400 -15.91 10.82 -25.33
CA SER A 400 -15.32 10.11 -26.46
C SER A 400 -15.68 8.64 -26.38
N THR A 401 -15.87 8.02 -27.53
CA THR A 401 -16.26 6.60 -27.60
C THR A 401 -15.37 5.82 -28.55
N SER A 402 -15.19 4.54 -28.24
CA SER A 402 -14.40 3.61 -29.04
C SER A 402 -14.99 2.20 -28.96
N SER A 403 -15.03 1.47 -30.07
CA SER A 403 -15.47 0.07 -30.08
C SER A 403 -14.30 -0.91 -29.87
N ASP A 404 -13.08 -0.46 -30.11
CA ASP A 404 -11.84 -1.27 -30.11
C ASP A 404 -10.87 -0.85 -28.99
N GLY A 405 -11.16 0.23 -28.27
CA GLY A 405 -10.30 0.80 -27.24
C GLY A 405 -9.11 1.59 -27.77
N VAL A 406 -8.84 1.57 -29.09
CA VAL A 406 -7.64 2.15 -29.71
C VAL A 406 -7.98 3.37 -30.56
N THR A 407 -9.09 3.31 -31.31
CA THR A 407 -9.56 4.41 -32.16
C THR A 407 -10.70 5.15 -31.47
N TRP A 408 -10.50 6.43 -31.21
CA TRP A 408 -11.41 7.24 -30.40
C TRP A 408 -12.07 8.34 -31.22
N THR A 409 -13.38 8.48 -31.05
CA THR A 409 -14.16 9.55 -31.68
C THR A 409 -14.78 10.42 -30.61
N SER A 410 -14.37 11.70 -30.58
CA SER A 410 -15.02 12.73 -29.77
C SER A 410 -16.49 12.88 -30.17
N ARG A 411 -17.36 12.91 -29.17
CA ARG A 411 -18.81 13.05 -29.31
C ARG A 411 -19.23 14.38 -28.73
N ASN A 412 -20.05 15.11 -29.49
CA ASN A 412 -20.66 16.31 -28.96
C ASN A 412 -21.74 15.92 -27.95
N SER A 413 -21.50 16.24 -26.68
CA SER A 413 -22.45 16.01 -25.59
C SER A 413 -23.48 17.12 -25.43
N GLY A 414 -23.23 18.31 -26.01
CA GLY A 414 -23.98 19.53 -25.74
C GLY A 414 -23.80 20.06 -24.31
N ASN A 415 -22.85 19.51 -23.54
CA ASN A 415 -22.58 19.85 -22.15
C ASN A 415 -21.24 20.57 -22.02
N THR A 416 -21.14 21.49 -21.08
CA THR A 416 -19.90 22.21 -20.72
C THR A 416 -19.46 21.95 -19.28
N ARG A 417 -20.19 21.09 -18.55
CA ARG A 417 -19.94 20.73 -17.14
C ARG A 417 -19.11 19.45 -17.03
N ASN A 418 -18.40 19.25 -15.92
CA ASN A 418 -17.52 18.10 -15.76
C ASN A 418 -18.34 16.81 -15.62
N LEU A 419 -18.01 15.77 -16.40
CA LEU A 419 -18.67 14.47 -16.33
C LEU A 419 -17.78 13.46 -15.60
N TRP A 420 -18.26 12.86 -14.51
CA TRP A 420 -17.47 12.08 -13.55
C TRP A 420 -17.63 10.56 -13.66
N GLY A 421 -18.81 10.08 -14.05
CA GLY A 421 -19.08 8.64 -14.14
C GLY A 421 -20.12 8.35 -15.20
N ALA A 422 -20.10 7.13 -15.73
CA ALA A 422 -21.04 6.68 -16.74
C ALA A 422 -21.54 5.27 -16.45
N SER A 423 -22.76 4.97 -16.86
CA SER A 423 -23.36 3.64 -16.76
C SER A 423 -24.22 3.34 -17.99
N TYR A 424 -24.52 2.06 -18.18
CA TYR A 424 -25.41 1.58 -19.24
C TYR A 424 -26.43 0.60 -18.68
N GLY A 425 -27.67 0.78 -19.09
CA GLY A 425 -28.78 -0.08 -18.72
C GLY A 425 -30.02 0.26 -19.52
N ASN A 426 -30.93 -0.71 -19.67
CA ASN A 426 -32.19 -0.53 -20.40
C ASN A 426 -32.04 0.16 -21.78
N GLY A 427 -30.95 -0.15 -22.50
CA GLY A 427 -30.71 0.44 -23.82
C GLY A 427 -30.14 1.86 -23.83
N MET A 428 -29.79 2.43 -22.68
CA MET A 428 -29.37 3.82 -22.55
C MET A 428 -27.99 3.95 -21.90
N TYR A 429 -27.09 4.72 -22.51
CA TYR A 429 -25.89 5.24 -21.88
C TYR A 429 -26.25 6.51 -21.12
N VAL A 430 -25.75 6.66 -19.90
CA VAL A 430 -25.93 7.87 -19.09
C VAL A 430 -24.59 8.23 -18.45
N ALA A 431 -24.12 9.46 -18.67
CA ALA A 431 -22.99 10.02 -17.95
C ALA A 431 -23.44 11.20 -17.09
N VAL A 432 -22.92 11.29 -15.87
CA VAL A 432 -23.35 12.26 -14.85
C VAL A 432 -22.20 13.15 -14.44
N GLY A 433 -22.52 14.34 -13.95
CA GLY A 433 -21.55 15.37 -13.72
C GLY A 433 -22.02 16.58 -12.92
N GLN A 434 -21.12 17.54 -12.76
CA GLN A 434 -21.35 18.74 -11.96
C GLN A 434 -20.83 20.02 -12.60
N GLN A 435 -21.40 21.14 -12.17
CA GLN A 435 -20.87 22.47 -12.46
C GLN A 435 -19.67 22.77 -11.55
N PHE A 436 -18.64 23.44 -12.09
CA PHE A 436 -17.43 23.81 -11.34
C PHE A 436 -17.74 24.72 -10.13
N SER A 437 -18.75 25.56 -10.24
CA SER A 437 -19.33 26.35 -9.15
C SER A 437 -20.86 26.39 -9.27
N GLY A 438 -21.56 26.08 -8.18
CA GLY A 438 -23.04 26.03 -8.14
C GLY A 438 -23.57 24.65 -7.74
N THR A 439 -24.89 24.53 -7.69
CA THR A 439 -25.62 23.35 -7.21
C THR A 439 -26.29 22.54 -8.32
N ILE A 440 -26.15 22.95 -9.59
CA ILE A 440 -26.81 22.32 -10.73
C ILE A 440 -25.88 21.31 -11.39
N GLY A 441 -26.20 20.03 -11.29
CA GLY A 441 -25.51 18.96 -12.01
C GLY A 441 -25.95 18.83 -13.47
N SER A 442 -25.17 18.07 -14.24
CA SER A 442 -25.52 17.66 -15.60
C SER A 442 -25.63 16.16 -15.68
N TYR A 443 -26.55 15.68 -16.51
CA TYR A 443 -26.43 14.34 -17.06
C TYR A 443 -26.61 14.41 -18.57
N VAL A 444 -25.92 13.51 -19.27
CA VAL A 444 -25.99 13.37 -20.71
C VAL A 444 -26.33 11.92 -21.00
N ASN A 445 -27.24 11.69 -21.95
CA ASN A 445 -27.66 10.34 -22.30
C ASN A 445 -27.54 10.08 -23.81
N SER A 446 -27.40 8.80 -24.16
CA SER A 446 -27.36 8.36 -25.55
C SER A 446 -27.94 6.96 -25.70
N PRO A 447 -28.80 6.69 -26.68
CA PRO A 447 -29.27 5.33 -26.97
C PRO A 447 -28.22 4.50 -27.73
N ASN A 448 -27.20 5.13 -28.31
CA ASN A 448 -26.27 4.48 -29.24
C ASN A 448 -24.78 4.79 -28.98
N GLY A 449 -24.46 5.60 -27.96
CA GLY A 449 -23.10 6.04 -27.65
C GLY A 449 -22.51 7.07 -28.64
N ILE A 450 -23.29 7.50 -29.65
CA ILE A 450 -22.84 8.42 -30.69
C ILE A 450 -23.52 9.78 -30.53
N ASN A 451 -24.85 9.78 -30.46
CA ASN A 451 -25.66 10.99 -30.34
C ASN A 451 -26.01 11.20 -28.87
N TRP A 452 -25.50 12.27 -28.29
CA TRP A 452 -25.67 12.59 -26.87
C TRP A 452 -26.55 13.81 -26.70
N THR A 453 -27.41 13.78 -25.68
CA THR A 453 -28.31 14.89 -25.32
C THR A 453 -28.00 15.35 -23.91
N ASN A 454 -27.88 16.67 -23.71
CA ASN A 454 -27.58 17.28 -22.42
C ASN A 454 -28.84 17.64 -21.63
N HIS A 455 -28.79 17.37 -20.33
CA HIS A 455 -29.84 17.65 -19.37
C HIS A 455 -29.24 18.15 -18.05
N THR A 456 -30.08 18.76 -17.21
CA THR A 456 -29.69 19.28 -15.91
C THR A 456 -30.51 18.68 -14.78
N LEU A 457 -29.90 18.59 -13.60
CA LEU A 457 -30.55 18.23 -12.35
C LEU A 457 -30.19 19.25 -11.27
N SER A 458 -31.07 19.45 -10.28
CA SER A 458 -30.90 20.42 -9.20
C SER A 458 -29.89 20.00 -8.13
N ALA A 459 -28.99 19.07 -8.43
CA ALA A 459 -27.92 18.60 -7.57
C ALA A 459 -26.69 18.23 -8.41
N ASN A 460 -25.50 18.48 -7.88
CA ASN A 460 -24.25 18.01 -8.48
C ASN A 460 -24.14 16.49 -8.34
N LEU A 461 -23.81 15.82 -9.45
CA LEU A 461 -23.75 14.37 -9.51
C LEU A 461 -22.29 13.91 -9.51
N ARG A 462 -21.98 12.93 -8.68
CA ARG A 462 -20.62 12.39 -8.48
C ARG A 462 -20.42 11.06 -9.17
N ASN A 463 -21.42 10.19 -9.15
CA ASN A 463 -21.32 8.85 -9.73
C ASN A 463 -22.72 8.29 -10.07
N ILE A 464 -22.76 7.22 -10.86
CA ILE A 464 -23.97 6.54 -11.32
C ILE A 464 -23.73 5.03 -11.47
N ALA A 465 -24.71 4.23 -11.05
CA ALA A 465 -24.74 2.79 -11.28
C ALA A 465 -26.08 2.36 -11.89
N PHE A 466 -26.07 1.22 -12.58
CA PHE A 466 -27.28 0.56 -13.06
C PHE A 466 -27.36 -0.85 -12.46
N GLY A 467 -28.55 -1.21 -11.99
CA GLY A 467 -28.82 -2.47 -11.32
C GLY A 467 -30.31 -2.60 -11.01
N ALA A 468 -30.80 -3.80 -10.76
CA ALA A 468 -32.22 -4.04 -10.45
C ALA A 468 -33.22 -3.34 -11.42
N GLY A 469 -32.83 -3.14 -12.70
CA GLY A 469 -33.65 -2.46 -13.70
C GLY A 469 -33.73 -0.93 -13.59
N THR A 470 -32.94 -0.28 -12.73
CA THR A 470 -32.93 1.18 -12.53
C THR A 470 -31.53 1.77 -12.55
N PHE A 471 -31.43 3.01 -13.04
CA PHE A 471 -30.28 3.87 -12.80
C PHE A 471 -30.39 4.50 -11.42
N VAL A 472 -29.25 4.63 -10.75
CA VAL A 472 -29.11 5.32 -9.48
C VAL A 472 -27.91 6.25 -9.56
N THR A 473 -28.13 7.55 -9.44
CA THR A 473 -27.07 8.56 -9.35
C THR A 473 -26.94 9.09 -7.92
N VAL A 474 -25.71 9.34 -7.50
CA VAL A 474 -25.37 9.93 -6.19
C VAL A 474 -24.65 11.26 -6.36
N GLY A 475 -24.73 12.13 -5.35
CA GLY A 475 -24.27 13.51 -5.49
C GLY A 475 -23.99 14.28 -4.19
N ASP A 476 -23.76 15.57 -4.36
CA ASP A 476 -23.56 16.51 -3.26
C ASP A 476 -24.83 16.61 -2.39
N SER A 477 -24.66 17.06 -1.14
CA SER A 477 -25.76 17.28 -0.18
C SER A 477 -26.66 16.07 0.04
N GLY A 478 -26.09 14.86 -0.01
CA GLY A 478 -26.80 13.59 0.19
C GLY A 478 -27.73 13.19 -0.96
N PHE A 479 -27.58 13.78 -2.15
CA PHE A 479 -28.49 13.51 -3.27
C PHE A 479 -28.41 12.06 -3.75
N ILE A 480 -29.58 11.42 -3.86
CA ILE A 480 -29.78 10.16 -4.60
C ILE A 480 -30.93 10.37 -5.58
N GLY A 481 -30.69 10.07 -6.86
CA GLY A 481 -31.69 10.13 -7.92
C GLY A 481 -31.87 8.76 -8.58
N THR A 482 -33.12 8.37 -8.84
CA THR A 482 -33.45 7.12 -9.55
C THR A 482 -34.20 7.38 -10.85
N SER A 483 -33.92 6.59 -11.88
CA SER A 483 -34.66 6.60 -13.15
C SER A 483 -34.58 5.21 -13.81
N THR A 484 -35.69 4.69 -14.29
CA THR A 484 -35.71 3.41 -15.03
C THR A 484 -35.24 3.56 -16.47
N VAL A 485 -35.21 4.78 -17.00
CA VAL A 485 -34.92 5.05 -18.42
C VAL A 485 -33.63 5.85 -18.62
N GLY A 486 -33.13 6.53 -17.58
CA GLY A 486 -31.87 7.28 -17.65
C GLY A 486 -31.97 8.66 -18.32
N TYR A 487 -33.18 9.15 -18.58
CA TYR A 487 -33.47 10.48 -19.12
C TYR A 487 -34.84 10.98 -18.64
N GLY A 488 -35.10 12.28 -18.82
CA GLY A 488 -36.35 12.90 -18.39
C GLY A 488 -36.43 13.01 -16.86
N THR A 489 -37.45 12.41 -16.26
CA THR A 489 -37.74 12.53 -14.82
C THR A 489 -36.82 11.63 -13.99
N TRP A 490 -36.19 12.24 -12.99
CA TRP A 490 -35.46 11.55 -11.93
C TRP A 490 -36.20 11.71 -10.61
N THR A 491 -36.42 10.61 -9.90
CA THR A 491 -37.06 10.62 -8.58
C THR A 491 -35.98 10.73 -7.52
N ALA A 492 -36.00 11.83 -6.75
CA ALA A 492 -35.12 12.00 -5.59
C ALA A 492 -35.48 11.01 -4.48
N ARG A 493 -34.47 10.43 -3.83
CA ARG A 493 -34.61 9.45 -2.73
C ARG A 493 -33.92 9.97 -1.48
N SER A 494 -34.46 9.57 -0.32
CA SER A 494 -33.83 9.87 0.95
C SER A 494 -32.60 8.99 1.13
N SER A 495 -31.45 9.60 1.34
CA SER A 495 -30.17 8.92 1.63
C SER A 495 -29.93 8.74 3.14
N GLY A 496 -30.64 9.50 3.98
CA GLY A 496 -30.36 9.55 5.42
C GLY A 496 -29.09 10.33 5.79
N THR A 497 -28.50 11.09 4.86
CA THR A 497 -27.37 11.99 5.13
C THR A 497 -27.54 13.33 4.40
N SER A 498 -26.88 14.37 4.91
CA SER A 498 -26.69 15.65 4.21
C SER A 498 -25.27 15.80 3.65
N GLY A 499 -24.37 14.85 3.92
CA GLY A 499 -23.00 14.82 3.39
C GLY A 499 -22.94 14.39 1.92
N THR A 500 -21.85 14.71 1.24
CA THR A 500 -21.67 14.30 -0.16
C THR A 500 -21.49 12.79 -0.27
N ILE A 501 -22.17 12.20 -1.25
CA ILE A 501 -22.03 10.78 -1.60
C ILE A 501 -21.18 10.71 -2.87
N TYR A 502 -19.99 10.11 -2.76
CA TYR A 502 -18.97 10.13 -3.82
C TYR A 502 -19.00 8.89 -4.72
N GLY A 503 -19.32 7.73 -4.15
CA GLY A 503 -19.25 6.44 -4.83
C GLY A 503 -20.55 5.68 -4.75
N ILE A 504 -20.88 4.96 -5.83
CA ILE A 504 -21.94 3.95 -5.84
C ILE A 504 -21.54 2.80 -6.75
N CYS A 505 -21.89 1.58 -6.37
CA CYS A 505 -21.81 0.41 -7.25
C CYS A 505 -23.04 -0.50 -7.05
N PHE A 506 -23.28 -1.40 -8.00
CA PHE A 506 -24.27 -2.47 -7.85
C PHE A 506 -23.55 -3.83 -7.91
N GLY A 507 -23.87 -4.71 -6.96
CA GLY A 507 -23.27 -6.03 -6.85
C GLY A 507 -24.14 -6.96 -6.01
N ASP A 508 -24.18 -8.24 -6.37
CA ASP A 508 -25.04 -9.25 -5.72
C ASP A 508 -26.44 -8.76 -5.36
N GLY A 509 -27.12 -8.08 -6.30
CA GLY A 509 -28.50 -7.63 -6.10
C GLY A 509 -28.69 -6.36 -5.27
N TYR A 510 -27.62 -5.68 -4.86
CA TYR A 510 -27.72 -4.44 -4.08
C TYR A 510 -26.84 -3.32 -4.62
N PHE A 511 -27.36 -2.11 -4.49
CA PHE A 511 -26.60 -0.89 -4.54
C PHE A 511 -25.89 -0.67 -3.20
N VAL A 512 -24.63 -0.23 -3.27
CA VAL A 512 -23.86 0.26 -2.12
C VAL A 512 -23.34 1.64 -2.45
N ALA A 513 -23.66 2.62 -1.59
CA ALA A 513 -23.27 4.01 -1.73
C ALA A 513 -22.34 4.43 -0.56
N VAL A 514 -21.32 5.22 -0.86
CA VAL A 514 -20.29 5.65 0.11
C VAL A 514 -20.00 7.14 0.00
N GLY A 515 -19.68 7.80 1.13
CA GLY A 515 -19.55 9.26 1.17
C GLY A 515 -18.81 9.85 2.37
N THR A 516 -19.00 11.15 2.57
CA THR A 516 -18.36 11.96 3.63
C THR A 516 -18.54 11.36 5.03
N GLY A 517 -17.50 11.43 5.85
CA GLY A 517 -17.59 11.08 7.27
C GLY A 517 -17.82 9.60 7.53
N GLY A 518 -17.37 8.73 6.63
CA GLY A 518 -17.59 7.28 6.71
C GLY A 518 -18.98 6.83 6.28
N TYR A 519 -19.76 7.70 5.61
CA TYR A 519 -21.12 7.34 5.19
C TYR A 519 -21.13 6.09 4.32
N LEU A 520 -21.99 5.14 4.67
CA LEU A 520 -22.22 3.91 3.94
C LEU A 520 -23.69 3.54 4.01
N ALA A 521 -24.30 3.27 2.85
CA ALA A 521 -25.68 2.83 2.79
C ALA A 521 -25.88 1.79 1.68
N THR A 522 -26.90 0.95 1.85
CA THR A 522 -27.24 -0.12 0.90
C THR A 522 -28.70 -0.12 0.51
N SER A 523 -29.00 -0.58 -0.70
CA SER A 523 -30.36 -0.64 -1.22
C SER A 523 -30.54 -1.77 -2.24
N PRO A 524 -31.56 -2.64 -2.14
CA PRO A 524 -31.83 -3.65 -3.16
C PRO A 524 -32.43 -3.08 -4.45
N ASP A 525 -33.11 -1.93 -4.36
CA ASP A 525 -33.95 -1.36 -5.41
C ASP A 525 -33.53 0.05 -5.85
N GLY A 526 -32.54 0.65 -5.18
CA GLY A 526 -32.10 2.03 -5.37
C GLY A 526 -33.07 3.08 -4.82
N ALA A 527 -34.24 2.68 -4.32
CA ALA A 527 -35.30 3.57 -3.85
C ALA A 527 -35.33 3.66 -2.32
N THR A 528 -35.11 2.54 -1.63
CA THR A 528 -35.11 2.45 -0.16
C THR A 528 -33.71 2.15 0.35
N TRP A 529 -33.17 3.02 1.21
CA TRP A 529 -31.78 2.97 1.65
C TRP A 529 -31.67 2.69 3.15
N SER A 530 -30.80 1.75 3.49
CA SER A 530 -30.43 1.44 4.88
C SER A 530 -29.01 1.94 5.13
N VAL A 531 -28.86 2.90 6.05
CA VAL A 531 -27.54 3.35 6.52
C VAL A 531 -26.90 2.25 7.35
N ARG A 532 -25.62 1.97 7.10
CA ARG A 532 -24.85 0.91 7.76
C ARG A 532 -23.66 1.50 8.51
N ASN A 533 -23.13 0.76 9.46
CA ASN A 533 -21.90 1.16 10.15
C ASN A 533 -20.66 0.75 9.34
N SER A 534 -19.91 1.72 8.86
CA SER A 534 -18.66 1.49 8.11
C SER A 534 -17.44 1.22 9.00
N GLY A 535 -17.54 1.46 10.31
CA GLY A 535 -16.43 1.33 11.26
C GLY A 535 -15.35 2.41 11.13
N THR A 536 -15.60 3.48 10.35
CA THR A 536 -14.67 4.60 10.17
C THR A 536 -15.41 5.93 10.07
N THR A 537 -14.72 7.03 10.36
CA THR A 537 -15.19 8.41 10.12
C THR A 537 -14.49 9.07 8.94
N GLU A 538 -13.56 8.35 8.30
CA GLU A 538 -12.86 8.82 7.09
C GLU A 538 -13.83 8.89 5.90
N THR A 539 -13.68 9.90 5.05
CA THR A 539 -14.52 10.04 3.85
C THR A 539 -14.26 8.88 2.90
N LEU A 540 -15.31 8.16 2.52
CA LEU A 540 -15.24 7.07 1.55
C LEU A 540 -15.57 7.60 0.16
N GLU A 541 -14.67 7.38 -0.79
CA GLU A 541 -14.69 7.99 -2.12
C GLU A 541 -15.20 7.03 -3.19
N ARG A 542 -14.83 5.75 -3.13
CA ARG A 542 -15.18 4.74 -4.14
C ARG A 542 -15.55 3.43 -3.49
N VAL A 543 -16.40 2.67 -4.18
CA VAL A 543 -16.82 1.33 -3.77
C VAL A 543 -16.97 0.45 -4.99
N ALA A 544 -16.53 -0.81 -4.87
CA ALA A 544 -16.65 -1.81 -5.91
C ALA A 544 -17.08 -3.15 -5.31
N TYR A 545 -17.75 -3.97 -6.11
CA TYR A 545 -18.11 -5.35 -5.77
C TYR A 545 -17.24 -6.33 -6.54
N GLY A 546 -16.70 -7.33 -5.85
CA GLY A 546 -15.90 -8.39 -6.46
C GLY A 546 -15.65 -9.56 -5.52
N ASN A 547 -15.51 -10.76 -6.09
CA ASN A 547 -15.23 -12.01 -5.37
C ASN A 547 -16.12 -12.22 -4.12
N GLY A 548 -17.41 -11.90 -4.24
CA GLY A 548 -18.34 -12.09 -3.14
C GLY A 548 -18.24 -11.04 -2.04
N SER A 549 -17.63 -9.87 -2.23
CA SER A 549 -17.59 -8.81 -1.20
C SER A 549 -17.57 -7.42 -1.80
N PHE A 550 -17.97 -6.42 -1.00
CA PHE A 550 -17.79 -5.01 -1.33
C PHE A 550 -16.51 -4.49 -0.70
N VAL A 551 -15.77 -3.68 -1.45
CA VAL A 551 -14.58 -2.97 -0.97
C VAL A 551 -14.78 -1.49 -1.22
N ALA A 552 -14.65 -0.68 -0.17
CA ALA A 552 -14.69 0.77 -0.25
C ALA A 552 -13.34 1.37 0.14
N THR A 553 -12.97 2.46 -0.54
CA THR A 553 -11.72 3.19 -0.32
C THR A 553 -12.02 4.66 0.01
N GLY A 554 -11.13 5.31 0.75
CA GLY A 554 -11.37 6.66 1.28
C GLY A 554 -10.11 7.43 1.69
N THR A 555 -10.31 8.58 2.32
CA THR A 555 -9.25 9.47 2.82
C THR A 555 -8.33 8.76 3.82
N GLY A 556 -7.09 9.24 3.91
CA GLY A 556 -6.08 8.66 4.82
C GLY A 556 -5.69 7.22 4.49
N GLY A 557 -5.83 6.79 3.23
CA GLY A 557 -5.52 5.43 2.78
C GLY A 557 -6.52 4.38 3.29
N THR A 558 -7.71 4.82 3.73
CA THR A 558 -8.72 3.92 4.29
C THR A 558 -9.21 2.94 3.25
N ILE A 559 -9.12 1.65 3.56
CA ILE A 559 -9.80 0.58 2.83
C ILE A 559 -10.65 -0.16 3.83
N ILE A 560 -11.93 -0.33 3.53
CA ILE A 560 -12.84 -1.16 4.30
C ILE A 560 -13.44 -2.23 3.40
N GLN A 561 -13.64 -3.43 3.95
CA GLN A 561 -14.22 -4.56 3.23
C GLN A 561 -15.40 -5.13 4.01
N SER A 562 -16.50 -5.43 3.30
CA SER A 562 -17.66 -6.13 3.86
C SER A 562 -17.34 -7.58 4.19
N ALA A 563 -18.17 -8.22 5.01
CA ALA A 563 -18.21 -9.68 5.05
C ALA A 563 -18.55 -10.29 3.67
N SER A 564 -18.34 -11.60 3.53
CA SER A 564 -18.72 -12.31 2.30
C SER A 564 -20.24 -12.26 2.10
N THR A 565 -20.64 -11.91 0.89
CA THR A 565 -22.02 -11.95 0.38
C THR A 565 -22.44 -13.36 -0.01
N PHE A 566 -21.50 -14.29 -0.24
CA PHE A 566 -21.85 -15.67 -0.52
C PHE A 566 -22.43 -16.36 0.72
N PRO A 567 -23.56 -17.06 0.60
CA PRO A 567 -24.09 -17.85 1.69
C PRO A 567 -23.22 -19.10 1.90
N ALA A 568 -22.79 -19.32 3.14
CA ALA A 568 -22.07 -20.50 3.58
C ALA A 568 -22.85 -21.17 4.71
N LEU A 569 -23.02 -22.48 4.61
CA LEU A 569 -23.52 -23.30 5.69
C LEU A 569 -22.35 -23.78 6.54
N LEU A 570 -22.38 -23.51 7.84
CA LEU A 570 -21.60 -24.28 8.80
C LEU A 570 -22.53 -25.22 9.53
N ALA A 571 -22.14 -26.48 9.65
CA ALA A 571 -22.91 -27.49 10.35
C ALA A 571 -22.05 -28.15 11.42
N LYS A 572 -22.61 -28.35 12.60
CA LYS A 572 -22.00 -29.12 13.69
C LYS A 572 -23.02 -30.04 14.34
N LYS A 573 -22.60 -31.25 14.67
CA LYS A 573 -23.45 -32.21 15.38
C LYS A 573 -23.53 -31.85 16.87
N VAL A 574 -24.73 -31.82 17.43
CA VAL A 574 -24.99 -31.53 18.85
C VAL A 574 -25.92 -32.58 19.46
N GLY A 575 -26.08 -32.59 20.79
CA GLY A 575 -26.89 -33.57 21.53
C GLY A 575 -28.38 -33.61 21.18
N GLY A 576 -28.87 -32.72 20.31
CA GLY A 576 -30.25 -32.64 19.83
C GLY A 576 -30.42 -32.67 18.31
N GLY A 577 -29.37 -32.96 17.53
CA GLY A 577 -29.44 -33.02 16.07
C GLY A 577 -28.26 -32.33 15.37
N MET A 578 -28.51 -31.77 14.19
CA MET A 578 -27.52 -30.99 13.43
C MET A 578 -27.78 -29.50 13.64
N GLU A 579 -26.86 -28.79 14.27
CA GLU A 579 -26.90 -27.33 14.35
C GLU A 579 -26.30 -26.76 13.07
N VAL A 580 -27.03 -25.86 12.42
CA VAL A 580 -26.72 -25.22 11.16
C VAL A 580 -26.69 -23.70 11.37
N ASP A 581 -25.58 -23.10 10.95
CA ASP A 581 -25.39 -21.66 10.89
C ASP A 581 -25.36 -21.20 9.42
N LEU A 582 -26.12 -20.15 9.11
CA LEU A 582 -26.03 -19.44 7.83
C LEU A 582 -25.09 -18.24 7.99
N LEU A 583 -23.92 -18.31 7.36
CA LEU A 583 -22.98 -17.20 7.25
C LEU A 583 -23.13 -16.54 5.88
N GLY A 584 -23.13 -15.20 5.83
CA GLY A 584 -23.29 -14.48 4.56
C GLY A 584 -24.71 -14.61 3.96
N GLY A 585 -24.82 -14.41 2.64
CA GLY A 585 -26.09 -14.54 1.91
C GLY A 585 -27.00 -13.30 1.90
N PHE A 586 -26.63 -12.25 2.63
CA PHE A 586 -27.17 -10.88 2.67
C PHE A 586 -28.67 -10.63 2.38
N ASP A 587 -29.43 -10.13 3.38
CA ASP A 587 -30.82 -9.61 3.30
C ASP A 587 -31.79 -10.45 2.43
N ARG A 588 -31.48 -11.73 2.31
CA ARG A 588 -32.24 -12.75 1.60
C ARG A 588 -32.61 -13.85 2.57
N SER A 589 -33.77 -14.43 2.28
CA SER A 589 -34.22 -15.67 2.88
C SER A 589 -33.75 -16.82 2.00
N TYR A 590 -33.18 -17.86 2.60
CA TYR A 590 -32.78 -19.07 1.92
C TYR A 590 -33.62 -20.23 2.42
N VAL A 591 -34.09 -21.07 1.51
CA VAL A 591 -34.71 -22.33 1.89
C VAL A 591 -33.58 -23.33 2.18
N LEU A 592 -33.46 -23.73 3.44
CA LEU A 592 -32.62 -24.86 3.83
C LEU A 592 -33.35 -26.14 3.39
N GLN A 593 -32.72 -26.91 2.51
CA GLN A 593 -33.21 -28.22 2.10
C GLN A 593 -32.30 -29.32 2.64
N SER A 594 -32.89 -30.48 2.91
CA SER A 594 -32.14 -31.69 3.25
C SER A 594 -32.53 -32.86 2.37
N ALA A 595 -31.62 -33.83 2.23
CA ALA A 595 -31.84 -35.07 1.53
C ALA A 595 -31.09 -36.22 2.19
N SER A 596 -31.60 -37.44 2.08
CA SER A 596 -30.91 -38.67 2.51
C SER A 596 -29.97 -39.22 1.42
N ASN A 597 -30.01 -38.68 0.20
CA ASN A 597 -29.11 -38.99 -0.91
C ASN A 597 -29.00 -37.78 -1.86
N LEU A 598 -28.01 -37.78 -2.76
CA LEU A 598 -27.71 -36.64 -3.65
C LEU A 598 -28.55 -36.59 -4.94
N THR A 599 -29.63 -37.38 -5.06
CA THR A 599 -30.49 -37.32 -6.26
C THR A 599 -31.36 -36.06 -6.26
N SER A 600 -31.65 -35.50 -7.44
CA SER A 600 -32.40 -34.23 -7.56
C SER A 600 -33.82 -34.30 -7.00
N SER A 601 -34.42 -35.50 -6.94
CA SER A 601 -35.78 -35.74 -6.42
C SER A 601 -35.86 -35.94 -4.91
N ALA A 602 -34.73 -36.10 -4.21
CA ALA A 602 -34.68 -36.45 -2.79
C ALA A 602 -34.62 -35.24 -1.83
N TRP A 603 -34.64 -34.01 -2.35
CA TRP A 603 -34.49 -32.80 -1.54
C TRP A 603 -35.85 -32.29 -1.05
N SER A 604 -35.98 -32.11 0.26
CA SER A 604 -37.16 -31.51 0.90
C SER A 604 -36.77 -30.28 1.72
N ALA A 605 -37.64 -29.26 1.73
CA ALA A 605 -37.47 -28.08 2.57
C ALA A 605 -37.50 -28.45 4.06
N VAL A 606 -36.58 -27.87 4.83
CA VAL A 606 -36.46 -28.02 6.29
C VAL A 606 -37.00 -26.77 6.98
N THR A 607 -36.47 -25.61 6.59
CA THR A 607 -36.89 -24.30 7.10
C THR A 607 -36.42 -23.20 6.15
N THR A 608 -36.87 -21.98 6.39
CA THR A 608 -36.27 -20.77 5.81
C THR A 608 -35.29 -20.17 6.81
N LEU A 609 -34.09 -19.86 6.36
CA LEU A 609 -33.06 -19.17 7.11
C LEU A 609 -32.88 -17.75 6.58
N SER A 610 -32.85 -16.77 7.48
CA SER A 610 -32.50 -15.39 7.14
C SER A 610 -30.99 -15.20 7.18
N SER A 611 -30.44 -14.37 6.29
CA SER A 611 -29.01 -14.00 6.29
C SER A 611 -28.49 -13.67 7.70
N GLY A 612 -27.36 -14.26 8.09
CA GLY A 612 -26.73 -14.06 9.40
C GLY A 612 -27.40 -14.80 10.57
N GLN A 613 -28.46 -15.58 10.32
CA GLN A 613 -29.07 -16.42 11.33
C GLN A 613 -28.08 -17.49 11.81
N ARG A 614 -27.82 -17.48 13.12
CA ARG A 614 -27.06 -18.51 13.81
C ARG A 614 -27.98 -19.41 14.62
N GLN A 615 -27.61 -20.68 14.69
CA GLN A 615 -28.14 -21.71 15.57
C GLN A 615 -29.55 -22.20 15.23
N PHE A 616 -29.79 -22.60 13.98
CA PHE A 616 -30.92 -23.48 13.68
C PHE A 616 -30.54 -24.93 14.01
N THR A 617 -31.35 -25.65 14.78
CA THR A 617 -31.12 -27.08 15.03
C THR A 617 -32.15 -27.90 14.25
N ASP A 618 -31.67 -28.74 13.32
CA ASP A 618 -32.47 -29.77 12.66
C ASP A 618 -32.58 -31.00 13.59
N PRO A 619 -33.74 -31.24 14.23
CA PRO A 619 -33.92 -32.33 15.19
C PRO A 619 -33.85 -33.70 14.51
N ASP A 620 -34.13 -33.76 13.20
CA ASP A 620 -34.06 -34.97 12.39
C ASP A 620 -32.64 -35.20 11.82
N GLY A 621 -31.65 -34.42 12.27
CA GLY A 621 -30.24 -34.51 11.86
C GLY A 621 -29.49 -35.74 12.39
N ASN A 622 -30.15 -36.65 13.11
CA ASN A 622 -29.54 -37.82 13.75
C ASN A 622 -29.41 -39.06 12.84
N SER A 623 -29.88 -39.01 11.59
CA SER A 623 -29.72 -40.11 10.62
C SER A 623 -28.26 -40.27 10.15
N ASN A 624 -27.87 -41.49 9.76
CA ASN A 624 -26.48 -41.81 9.36
C ASN A 624 -25.97 -41.06 8.11
N TYR A 625 -26.87 -40.58 7.23
CA TYR A 625 -26.50 -39.81 6.03
C TYR A 625 -27.57 -38.74 5.75
N LYS A 626 -27.22 -37.46 5.99
CA LYS A 626 -28.08 -36.31 5.66
C LYS A 626 -27.24 -35.23 5.00
N PHE A 627 -27.70 -34.78 3.83
CA PHE A 627 -27.06 -33.72 3.04
C PHE A 627 -27.89 -32.46 3.16
N TYR A 628 -27.23 -31.29 3.16
CA TYR A 628 -27.88 -29.99 3.29
C TYR A 628 -27.50 -29.10 2.10
N ARG A 629 -28.44 -28.28 1.62
CA ARG A 629 -28.17 -27.22 0.65
C ARG A 629 -29.07 -26.01 0.91
N LEU A 630 -28.64 -24.85 0.41
CA LEU A 630 -29.47 -23.66 0.34
C LEU A 630 -29.98 -23.47 -1.07
N THR A 631 -31.24 -23.08 -1.18
CA THR A 631 -31.80 -22.58 -2.43
C THR A 631 -32.41 -21.20 -2.21
N LEU A 632 -32.40 -20.37 -3.25
CA LEU A 632 -33.24 -19.18 -3.25
C LEU A 632 -34.73 -19.62 -3.32
N PRO A 633 -35.65 -18.86 -2.70
CA PRO A 633 -37.09 -19.15 -2.72
C PRO A 633 -37.68 -19.24 -4.13
#